data_AF-A0A0M3KHT0-F1
#
_entry.id   AF-A0A0M3KHT0-F1
#
_cell.length_a   1.000
_cell.length_b   1.000
_cell.length_c   1.000
_cell.angle_alpha   90.00
_cell.angle_beta   90.00
_cell.angle_gamma   90.00
#
_symmetry.space_group_name_H-M   'P 1'
#
loop_
_entity.id
_entity.type
_entity.pdbx_description
1 polymer ?
#
loop_
_entity_poly.entity_id
_entity_poly.type
_entity_poly.pdbx_seq_one_letter_code
_entity_poly.pdbx_strand_id
1 'polypeptide(L)'
;MWLYKRGCCSSVSTKTKSEECYFCRYNDYTHDEFSRCNCTPPYSAEAAISARGDLNPADGIYPVSIMGHRNHGGLDYKGTNYEMFQKLRFRAIGCPTYDNVPPFQWSNFDYVSSFLE
;
A
#
# COMPACT_ATOMS: atom_id res chain seq x y z
N MET A 1 12.55 24.02 -7.18
CA MET A 1 11.72 23.18 -8.08
C MET A 1 10.86 22.31 -7.18
N TRP A 2 9.66 22.79 -6.86
CA TRP A 2 8.74 22.19 -5.89
C TRP A 2 7.58 21.55 -6.66
N LEU A 3 7.49 20.22 -6.66
CA LEU A 3 6.31 19.49 -7.12
C LEU A 3 5.35 19.32 -5.94
N TYR A 4 4.69 20.42 -5.55
CA TYR A 4 3.51 20.38 -4.70
C TYR A 4 2.30 20.83 -5.53
N LYS A 5 1.67 19.88 -6.23
CA LYS A 5 0.25 19.92 -6.67
C LYS A 5 -0.08 18.67 -7.49
N ARG A 6 -1.09 17.94 -7.01
CA ARG A 6 -1.88 16.87 -7.66
C ARG A 6 -1.28 15.46 -7.58
N GLY A 7 -1.96 14.62 -6.80
CA GLY A 7 -1.53 13.30 -6.38
C GLY A 7 -1.33 12.30 -7.51
N CYS A 8 -0.32 11.46 -7.34
CA CYS A 8 -0.23 10.00 -7.53
C CYS A 8 -1.06 9.25 -8.61
N CYS A 9 -1.72 9.90 -9.55
CA CYS A 9 -2.59 9.24 -10.52
C CYS A 9 -2.37 9.82 -11.92
N SER A 10 -1.20 9.57 -12.50
CA SER A 10 -0.97 9.77 -13.93
C SER A 10 -1.67 8.65 -14.69
N SER A 11 -2.81 8.99 -15.27
CA SER A 11 -3.73 8.14 -16.02
C SER A 11 -3.09 7.50 -17.26
N VAL A 12 -3.02 6.16 -17.28
CA VAL A 12 -2.94 5.39 -18.54
C VAL A 12 -4.27 4.63 -18.71
N SER A 13 -5.16 5.26 -19.46
CA SER A 13 -6.25 4.71 -20.27
C SER A 13 -6.60 3.22 -20.11
N THR A 14 -7.50 2.89 -19.16
CA THR A 14 -8.69 2.03 -19.39
C THR A 14 -9.74 2.37 -18.34
N LYS A 15 -11.00 2.56 -18.76
CA LYS A 15 -12.13 2.96 -17.87
C LYS A 15 -12.54 1.89 -16.84
N THR A 16 -11.87 0.75 -16.81
CA THR A 16 -12.07 -0.34 -15.84
C THR A 16 -10.70 -0.75 -15.29
N LYS A 17 -10.59 -0.85 -13.95
CA LYS A 17 -9.43 -1.50 -13.30
C LYS A 17 -9.39 -2.96 -13.78
N SER A 18 -8.24 -3.46 -14.23
CA SER A 18 -8.09 -4.89 -14.47
C SER A 18 -8.20 -5.65 -13.15
N GLU A 19 -8.72 -6.87 -13.18
CA GLU A 19 -8.83 -7.74 -12.00
C GLU A 19 -7.47 -7.96 -11.32
N GLU A 20 -6.40 -8.10 -12.12
CA GLU A 20 -5.01 -8.17 -11.64
C GLU A 20 -4.61 -6.91 -10.85
N CYS A 21 -4.98 -5.73 -11.37
CA CYS A 21 -4.68 -4.47 -10.71
C CYS A 21 -5.47 -4.34 -9.41
N TYR A 22 -6.70 -4.85 -9.36
CA TYR A 22 -7.51 -4.87 -8.14
C TYR A 22 -6.86 -5.77 -7.08
N PHE A 23 -6.50 -7.01 -7.46
CA PHE A 23 -5.89 -7.98 -6.54
C PHE A 23 -4.53 -7.52 -6.02
N CYS A 24 -3.62 -7.05 -6.89
CA CYS A 24 -2.31 -6.56 -6.46
C CYS A 24 -2.36 -5.32 -5.56
N ARG A 25 -3.51 -4.65 -5.47
CA ARG A 25 -3.74 -3.46 -4.65
C ARG A 25 -4.58 -3.75 -3.42
N TYR A 26 -4.99 -4.99 -3.21
CA TYR A 26 -5.90 -5.33 -2.14
C TYR A 26 -5.23 -5.20 -0.76
N ASN A 27 -5.93 -4.52 0.14
CA ASN A 27 -5.64 -4.45 1.56
C ASN A 27 -6.92 -4.08 2.31
N ASP A 28 -7.56 -5.06 2.93
CA ASP A 28 -8.72 -4.87 3.80
C ASP A 28 -8.45 -5.47 5.20
N TYR A 29 -7.28 -5.14 5.75
CA TYR A 29 -6.69 -5.83 6.90
C TYR A 29 -7.55 -5.88 8.17
N THR A 30 -8.54 -5.00 8.31
CA THR A 30 -9.44 -4.98 9.47
C THR A 30 -10.61 -5.96 9.35
N HIS A 31 -10.92 -6.42 8.13
CA HIS A 31 -12.02 -7.34 7.85
C HIS A 31 -11.53 -8.71 7.32
N ASP A 32 -10.34 -8.77 6.74
CA ASP A 32 -9.76 -10.00 6.19
C ASP A 32 -9.29 -10.96 7.30
N GLU A 33 -9.73 -12.21 7.23
CA GLU A 33 -9.31 -13.27 8.16
C GLU A 33 -7.82 -13.56 8.07
N PHE A 34 -7.23 -13.47 6.87
CA PHE A 34 -5.81 -13.76 6.64
C PHE A 34 -4.87 -12.62 7.07
N SER A 35 -5.41 -11.44 7.38
CA SER A 35 -4.64 -10.33 7.94
C SER A 35 -4.53 -10.36 9.47
N ARG A 36 -5.17 -11.34 10.12
CA ARG A 36 -5.17 -11.49 11.58
C ARG A 36 -3.82 -12.00 12.09
N CYS A 37 -3.43 -11.51 13.27
CA CYS A 37 -2.28 -12.02 14.01
C CYS A 37 -2.55 -12.09 15.51
N ASN A 38 -1.70 -12.82 16.24
CA ASN A 38 -1.68 -12.77 17.71
C ASN A 38 -0.99 -11.48 18.19
N CYS A 39 -1.62 -10.36 17.87
CA CYS A 39 -1.13 -8.99 18.02
C CYS A 39 -2.24 -8.12 18.65
N THR A 40 -1.90 -6.91 19.06
CA THR A 40 -2.88 -5.91 19.54
C THR A 40 -2.67 -4.61 18.77
N PRO A 41 -3.62 -4.18 17.91
CA PRO A 41 -4.90 -4.85 17.55
C PRO A 41 -4.68 -6.21 16.85
N PRO A 42 -5.69 -7.10 16.77
CA PRO A 42 -5.55 -8.50 16.30
C PRO A 42 -5.42 -8.65 14.78
N TYR A 43 -4.85 -7.64 14.12
CA TYR A 43 -4.61 -7.58 12.70
C TYR A 43 -3.37 -6.73 12.41
N SER A 44 -2.78 -6.92 11.24
CA SER A 44 -1.71 -6.05 10.76
C SER A 44 -1.99 -5.63 9.32
N ALA A 45 -1.85 -4.34 9.05
CA ALA A 45 -1.92 -3.76 7.72
C ALA A 45 -0.73 -4.17 6.82
N GLU A 46 0.30 -4.81 7.38
CA GLU A 46 1.40 -5.45 6.63
C GLU A 46 1.00 -6.84 6.11
N ALA A 47 -0.02 -7.47 6.69
CA ALA A 47 -0.51 -8.79 6.27
C ALA A 47 -1.55 -8.68 5.13
N ALA A 48 -1.16 -8.03 4.05
CA ALA A 48 -1.99 -7.85 2.85
C ALA A 48 -1.13 -7.89 1.57
N ILE A 49 -1.76 -8.02 0.40
CA ILE A 49 -1.04 -8.04 -0.88
C ILE A 49 -0.34 -6.70 -1.13
N SER A 50 -1.03 -5.59 -0.81
CA SER A 50 -0.47 -4.24 -0.85
C SER A 50 -0.37 -3.69 0.57
N ALA A 51 0.73 -3.99 1.25
CA ALA A 51 0.96 -3.62 2.64
C ALA A 51 0.82 -2.10 2.90
N ARG A 52 0.36 -1.76 4.11
CA ARG A 52 0.14 -0.39 4.62
C ARG A 52 0.60 -0.27 6.08
N GLY A 53 1.90 -0.47 6.33
CA GLY A 53 2.47 -0.37 7.67
C GLY A 53 2.21 0.96 8.36
N ASP A 54 1.93 2.01 7.61
CA ASP A 54 1.59 3.34 8.11
C ASP A 54 0.23 3.42 8.82
N LEU A 55 -0.63 2.40 8.66
CA LEU A 55 -1.95 2.34 9.27
C LEU A 55 -1.98 1.52 10.57
N ASN A 56 -0.87 0.87 10.90
CA ASN A 56 -0.74 0.14 12.16
C ASN A 56 -0.54 1.13 13.31
N PRO A 57 -1.18 0.96 14.48
CA PRO A 57 -0.89 1.81 15.63
C PRO A 57 0.58 1.74 16.06
N ALA A 58 1.18 2.91 16.33
CA ALA A 58 2.57 3.02 16.79
C ALA A 58 2.81 2.31 18.14
N ASP A 59 1.79 2.28 19.00
CA ASP A 59 1.77 1.62 20.30
C ASP A 59 1.23 0.17 20.22
N GLY A 60 1.02 -0.36 19.02
CA GLY A 60 0.56 -1.72 18.81
C GLY A 60 1.59 -2.78 19.21
N ILE A 61 1.10 -3.93 19.67
CA ILE A 61 1.93 -5.07 20.06
C ILE A 61 1.92 -6.10 18.93
N TYR A 62 3.09 -6.35 18.34
CA TYR A 62 3.22 -7.25 17.20
C TYR A 62 4.23 -8.37 17.49
N PRO A 63 3.98 -9.62 17.04
CA PRO A 63 4.89 -10.74 17.22
C PRO A 63 6.30 -10.50 16.67
N VAL A 64 6.38 -9.74 15.57
CA VAL A 64 7.63 -9.31 14.94
C VAL A 64 7.52 -7.84 14.58
N SER A 65 8.61 -7.08 14.75
CA SER A 65 8.62 -5.62 14.53
C SER A 65 8.22 -5.22 13.11
N ILE A 66 8.48 -6.09 12.12
CA ILE A 66 8.16 -5.83 10.72
C ILE A 66 6.65 -5.75 10.43
N MET A 67 5.81 -6.28 11.31
CA MET A 67 4.35 -6.26 11.18
C MET A 67 3.70 -5.03 11.84
N GLY A 68 4.49 -4.17 12.50
CA GLY A 68 3.96 -3.01 13.24
C GLY A 68 3.88 -1.73 12.42
N HIS A 69 3.83 -0.60 13.13
CA HIS A 69 3.81 0.74 12.54
C HIS A 69 5.13 1.08 11.85
N ARG A 70 5.07 1.35 10.54
CA ARG A 70 6.27 1.60 9.73
C ARG A 70 5.96 2.52 8.56
N ASN A 71 6.95 3.32 8.19
CA ASN A 71 6.95 3.99 6.88
C ASN A 71 7.30 2.98 5.76
N HIS A 72 6.43 1.99 5.58
CA HIS A 72 6.64 0.85 4.70
C HIS A 72 5.31 0.35 4.12
N GLY A 73 5.34 -0.15 2.89
CA GLY A 73 4.15 -0.68 2.24
C GLY A 73 4.32 -0.89 0.74
N GLY A 74 3.25 -1.32 0.09
CA GLY A 74 3.19 -1.47 -1.37
C GLY A 74 3.05 -0.12 -2.06
N LEU A 75 4.08 0.31 -2.80
CA LEU A 75 4.14 1.67 -3.37
C LEU A 75 3.70 1.77 -4.83
N ASP A 76 3.51 0.65 -5.51
CA ASP A 76 3.11 0.64 -6.91
C ASP A 76 2.42 -0.67 -7.30
N TYR A 77 1.92 -0.69 -8.53
CA TYR A 77 1.57 -1.89 -9.27
C TYR A 77 2.13 -1.76 -10.68
N LYS A 78 2.68 -2.85 -11.22
CA LYS A 78 3.07 -2.98 -12.62
C LYS A 78 2.58 -4.31 -13.14
N GLY A 79 1.73 -4.29 -14.16
CA GLY A 79 1.17 -5.50 -14.76
C GLY A 79 1.23 -5.46 -16.27
N THR A 80 1.47 -6.62 -16.87
CA THR A 80 1.45 -6.80 -18.32
C THR A 80 0.82 -8.14 -18.64
N ASN A 81 0.39 -8.31 -19.89
CA ASN A 81 -0.09 -9.58 -20.42
C ASN A 81 0.70 -9.91 -21.69
N TYR A 82 0.46 -11.10 -22.27
CA TYR A 82 1.17 -11.57 -23.45
C TYR A 82 1.18 -10.55 -24.59
N GLU A 83 0.03 -9.98 -24.94
CA GLU A 83 -0.09 -9.00 -26.04
C GLU A 83 0.62 -7.67 -25.76
N MET A 84 0.60 -7.22 -24.50
CA MET A 84 1.27 -5.99 -24.09
C MET A 84 2.79 -6.19 -24.01
N PHE A 85 3.25 -7.34 -23.53
CA PHE A 85 4.67 -7.70 -23.45
C PHE A 85 5.31 -7.72 -24.84
N GLN A 86 4.64 -8.30 -25.84
CA GLN A 86 5.09 -8.26 -27.24
C GLN A 86 5.29 -6.85 -27.79
N LYS A 87 4.58 -5.86 -27.22
CA LYS A 87 4.64 -4.44 -27.61
C LYS A 87 5.49 -3.60 -26.65
N LEU A 88 6.18 -4.24 -25.68
CA LEU A 88 6.92 -3.58 -24.60
C LEU A 88 6.07 -2.59 -23.79
N ARG A 89 4.82 -2.97 -23.48
CA ARG A 89 3.86 -2.17 -22.71
C ARG A 89 3.54 -2.84 -21.38
N PHE A 90 3.21 -2.01 -20.40
CA PHE A 90 2.66 -2.43 -19.11
C PHE A 90 1.70 -1.36 -18.60
N ARG A 91 0.83 -1.73 -17.66
CA ARG A 91 0.02 -0.81 -16.87
C ARG A 91 0.73 -0.55 -15.56
N ALA A 92 0.69 0.70 -15.10
CA ALA A 92 1.32 1.10 -13.87
C ALA A 92 0.39 1.98 -13.04
N ILE A 93 0.47 1.82 -11.72
CA ILE A 93 -0.11 2.74 -10.73
C ILE A 93 0.98 3.00 -9.71
N GLY A 94 1.27 4.27 -9.41
CA GLY A 94 2.26 4.66 -8.41
C GLY A 94 1.60 5.33 -7.22
N CYS A 95 1.52 4.62 -6.09
CA CYS A 95 1.16 5.09 -4.74
C CYS A 95 0.86 3.90 -3.81
N PRO A 96 0.83 4.11 -2.49
CA PRO A 96 0.15 3.21 -1.54
C PRO A 96 -1.30 2.91 -1.93
N THR A 97 -1.82 1.73 -1.58
CA THR A 97 -3.21 1.38 -1.86
C THR A 97 -4.19 2.26 -1.11
N TYR A 98 -5.32 2.58 -1.73
CA TYR A 98 -6.33 3.49 -1.20
C TYR A 98 -7.76 3.03 -1.52
N ASP A 99 -7.93 1.75 -1.88
CA ASP A 99 -9.22 1.21 -2.32
C ASP A 99 -10.13 0.90 -1.12
N ASN A 100 -9.68 0.05 -0.19
CA ASN A 100 -10.40 -0.29 1.05
C ASN A 100 -9.86 0.45 2.28
N VAL A 101 -8.75 1.18 2.12
CA VAL A 101 -8.03 1.89 3.17
C VAL A 101 -7.85 3.36 2.79
N PRO A 102 -7.67 4.29 3.74
CA PRO A 102 -7.56 5.71 3.42
C PRO A 102 -6.30 6.02 2.59
N PRO A 103 -6.34 7.00 1.67
CA PRO A 103 -5.18 7.45 0.92
C PRO A 103 -4.05 7.93 1.84
N PHE A 104 -2.84 7.46 1.58
CA PHE A 104 -1.65 7.92 2.31
C PHE A 104 -1.35 9.41 2.03
N GLN A 105 -0.97 10.14 3.07
CA GLN A 105 -0.57 11.56 2.98
C GLN A 105 0.62 11.84 3.91
N TRP A 106 1.73 12.28 3.31
CA TRP A 106 2.96 12.60 4.05
C TRP A 106 2.76 13.62 5.17
N SER A 107 1.89 14.61 4.99
CA SER A 107 1.62 15.65 5.99
C SER A 107 0.99 15.13 7.28
N ASN A 108 0.40 13.93 7.24
CA ASN A 108 -0.34 13.35 8.35
C ASN A 108 0.39 12.15 8.96
N PHE A 109 1.53 11.76 8.39
CA PHE A 109 2.28 10.60 8.83
C PHE A 109 3.30 10.99 9.90
N ASP A 110 3.27 10.29 11.02
CA ASP A 110 4.18 10.44 12.15
C ASP A 110 5.52 9.75 11.85
N TYR A 111 6.32 10.42 11.01
CA TYR A 111 7.65 9.94 10.68
C TYR A 111 8.59 10.07 11.90
N VAL A 112 8.80 8.98 12.62
CA VAL A 112 9.84 8.89 13.65
C VAL A 112 11.14 8.43 12.98
N SER A 113 12.08 9.36 12.81
CA SER A 113 13.43 9.05 12.36
C SER A 113 14.18 8.33 13.47
N SER A 114 14.50 7.05 13.28
CA SER A 114 15.30 6.24 14.21
C SER A 114 16.79 6.62 14.26
N PHE A 115 17.20 7.75 13.65
CA PHE A 115 18.58 8.24 13.58
C PHE A 115 18.90 9.35 14.60
N LEU A 116 18.01 9.62 15.56
CA LEU A 116 18.20 10.66 16.58
C LEU A 116 18.24 10.12 18.03
N GLU A 117 18.66 8.87 18.21
CA GLU A 117 19.14 8.37 19.51
C GLU A 117 20.65 8.12 19.47
#